data_AF-A0A820HTX0-F1
#
_entry.id   AF-A0A820HTX0-F1
#
_cell.length_a   1.000
_cell.length_b   1.000
_cell.length_c   1.000
_cell.angle_alpha   90.00
_cell.angle_beta   90.00
_cell.angle_gamma   90.00
#
_symmetry.space_group_name_H-M   'P 1'
#
loop_
_entity.id
_entity.type
_entity.pdbx_description
1 polymer ?
#
loop_
_entity_poly.entity_id
_entity_poly.type
_entity_poly.pdbx_seq_one_letter_code
_entity_poly.pdbx_strand_id
1 'polypeptide(L)'
;MLLFDKSLSQFEWIAYDKIDEIMDRMNAVNGMNCFQKQPSELLLPEEAVYQKPSIEMLKKDIIMRNRTQLLHIRNMAHRNALLFSYLFQRLFDFEEPGLTYILLHNAADITGGRSMINGSGIYFDQDKYYPHWYKNFFNKTISLFGPYAWRADDFYDAFNWKHEWTNQTIQEEDSGAGRNHQYTSRYNRRNEWYSKWLPDQTRNDQGRGKPVHTVQLLLADRMYKLRDVPQNFEFYGPPHPEDPQGPTLWTRPYFDCGRSDKWIISSVSPIVDIYPRHTEYRHLQSMRNLAVAVTHIDFLMTDINQCIEVGQTSAQTNDPQSKQPNLFAGTDKCKPTTRCEPLFGFGFRRGGYQCLCQPGFRYPPYQDGPFKGYVIEKATKEEYQNNFDCIKVE
;
A
#
# COMPACT_ATOMS: atom_id res chain seq x y z
N MET A 1 20.19 -24.69 27.78
CA MET A 1 18.97 -25.22 27.13
C MET A 1 17.86 -24.23 27.46
N LEU A 2 17.74 -23.15 26.68
CA LEU A 2 16.70 -22.14 26.88
C LEU A 2 15.50 -22.59 26.04
N LEU A 3 14.44 -23.02 26.74
CA LEU A 3 13.17 -23.36 26.13
C LEU A 3 12.62 -22.11 25.45
N PHE A 4 12.41 -22.21 24.14
CA PHE A 4 11.59 -21.27 23.39
C PHE A 4 10.16 -21.41 23.90
N ASP A 5 9.79 -20.61 24.90
CA ASP A 5 8.38 -20.43 25.23
C ASP A 5 7.72 -19.77 24.03
N LYS A 6 6.92 -20.57 23.33
CA LYS A 6 5.88 -20.04 22.44
C LYS A 6 5.05 -19.07 23.28
N SER A 7 4.72 -17.92 22.69
CA SER A 7 3.78 -16.95 23.26
C SER A 7 2.50 -17.66 23.69
N LEU A 8 2.40 -18.03 24.96
CA LEU A 8 1.18 -18.52 25.56
C LEU A 8 0.17 -17.37 25.48
N SER A 9 -0.96 -17.61 24.83
CA SER A 9 -2.04 -16.62 24.77
C SER A 9 -2.40 -16.19 26.20
N GLN A 10 -2.79 -14.93 26.37
CA GLN A 10 -3.11 -14.35 27.68
C GLN A 10 -4.15 -15.18 28.47
N PHE A 11 -4.96 -15.99 27.77
CA PHE A 11 -5.96 -16.87 28.35
C PHE A 11 -5.91 -18.27 27.73
N GLU A 12 -5.86 -19.30 28.59
CA GLU A 12 -5.71 -20.72 28.22
C GLU A 12 -6.77 -21.25 27.22
N TRP A 13 -7.93 -20.59 27.11
CA TRP A 13 -9.00 -21.01 26.20
C TRP A 13 -8.85 -20.48 24.76
N ILE A 14 -8.03 -19.45 24.55
CA ILE A 14 -7.77 -18.90 23.21
C ILE A 14 -6.67 -19.73 22.57
N ALA A 15 -7.06 -20.58 21.63
CA ALA A 15 -6.15 -21.43 20.87
C ALA A 15 -5.31 -20.61 19.88
N TYR A 16 -4.10 -21.11 19.61
CA TYR A 16 -3.20 -20.55 18.61
C TYR A 16 -3.87 -20.53 17.23
N ASP A 17 -3.90 -19.37 16.59
CA ASP A 17 -4.55 -19.18 15.28
C ASP A 17 -3.65 -18.49 14.24
N LYS A 18 -4.24 -18.18 13.08
CA LYS A 18 -3.52 -17.54 11.97
C LYS A 18 -3.07 -16.11 12.26
N ILE A 19 -3.71 -15.42 13.20
CA ILE A 19 -3.28 -14.09 13.63
C ILE A 19 -2.01 -14.22 14.47
N ASP A 20 -1.93 -15.19 15.39
CA ASP A 20 -0.71 -15.46 16.15
C ASP A 20 0.45 -15.82 15.21
N GLU A 21 0.20 -16.67 14.21
CA GLU A 21 1.22 -17.07 13.24
C GLU A 21 1.85 -15.85 12.53
N ILE A 22 1.03 -14.90 12.12
CA ILE A 22 1.51 -13.68 11.47
C ILE A 22 2.17 -12.73 12.48
N MET A 23 1.61 -12.56 13.67
CA MET A 23 2.22 -11.74 14.73
C MET A 23 3.59 -12.26 15.15
N ASP A 24 3.76 -13.56 15.33
CA ASP A 24 5.04 -14.19 15.67
C ASP A 24 6.08 -13.95 14.57
N ARG A 25 5.69 -14.11 13.29
CA ARG A 25 6.57 -13.80 12.15
C ARG A 25 6.94 -12.33 12.13
N MET A 26 6.00 -11.44 12.40
CA MET A 26 6.25 -10.00 12.44
C MET A 26 7.20 -9.61 13.57
N ASN A 27 7.01 -10.18 14.76
CA ASN A 27 7.83 -9.93 15.94
C ASN A 27 9.23 -10.55 15.85
N ALA A 28 9.40 -11.62 15.06
CA ALA A 28 10.69 -12.26 14.83
C ALA A 28 11.68 -11.40 14.01
N VAL A 29 11.19 -10.35 13.35
CA VAL A 29 11.97 -9.45 12.50
C VAL A 29 11.98 -8.04 13.10
N ASN A 30 13.17 -7.46 13.22
CA ASN A 30 13.37 -6.08 13.63
C ASN A 30 14.46 -5.42 12.76
N GLY A 31 14.64 -4.10 12.89
CA GLY A 31 15.65 -3.35 12.11
C GLY A 31 17.08 -3.85 12.29
N MET A 32 17.42 -4.44 13.44
CA MET A 32 18.76 -4.98 13.72
C MET A 32 19.01 -6.36 13.09
N ASN A 33 17.97 -7.21 13.02
CA ASN A 33 18.05 -8.61 12.58
C ASN A 33 17.70 -8.76 11.09
N CYS A 34 16.98 -7.81 10.49
CA CYS A 34 16.46 -7.95 9.13
C CYS A 34 17.55 -8.25 8.07
N PHE A 35 18.79 -7.79 8.28
CA PHE A 35 19.93 -8.09 7.40
C PHE A 35 20.42 -9.55 7.47
N GLN A 36 20.12 -10.30 8.54
CA GLN A 36 20.51 -11.71 8.69
C GLN A 36 19.40 -12.69 8.23
N LYS A 37 18.16 -12.22 8.16
CA LYS A 37 16.98 -13.02 7.78
C LYS A 37 16.92 -13.35 6.29
N GLN A 38 16.27 -14.48 5.96
CA GLN A 38 16.05 -14.86 4.56
C GLN A 38 14.97 -13.99 3.90
N PRO A 39 14.98 -13.78 2.57
CA PRO A 39 13.97 -12.97 1.89
C PRO A 39 12.53 -13.46 2.12
N SER A 40 12.31 -14.77 2.24
CA SER A 40 10.99 -15.35 2.52
C SER A 40 10.48 -15.05 3.93
N GLU A 41 11.37 -14.80 4.89
CA GLU A 41 10.99 -14.43 6.27
C GLU A 41 10.64 -12.94 6.38
N LEU A 42 11.06 -12.13 5.41
CA LEU A 42 10.76 -10.69 5.32
C LEU A 42 9.48 -10.41 4.53
N LEU A 43 8.77 -11.46 4.11
CA LEU A 43 7.56 -11.39 3.29
C LEU A 43 6.40 -12.08 4.01
N LEU A 44 5.25 -11.41 4.05
CA LEU A 44 4.00 -12.01 4.51
C LEU A 44 3.20 -12.58 3.32
N PRO A 45 2.31 -13.55 3.57
CA PRO A 45 1.39 -14.05 2.57
C PRO A 45 0.54 -12.93 1.97
N GLU A 46 0.16 -13.09 0.70
CA GLU A 46 -0.66 -12.11 0.00
C GLU A 46 -2.07 -12.01 0.60
N GLU A 47 -2.56 -13.15 1.10
CA GLU A 47 -3.88 -13.34 1.71
C GLU A 47 -4.02 -12.66 3.09
N ALA A 48 -2.91 -12.19 3.67
CA ALA A 48 -2.95 -11.39 4.90
C ALA A 48 -3.61 -10.02 4.68
N VAL A 49 -3.73 -9.57 3.43
CA VAL A 49 -4.37 -8.30 3.09
C VAL A 49 -5.75 -8.61 2.54
N TYR A 50 -6.75 -8.46 3.39
CA TYR A 50 -8.14 -8.67 3.02
C TYR A 50 -8.65 -7.57 2.06
N GLN A 51 -9.36 -7.99 1.01
CA GLN A 51 -10.12 -7.14 0.08
C GLN A 51 -9.32 -5.93 -0.46
N LYS A 52 -8.36 -6.21 -1.35
CA LYS A 52 -7.55 -5.17 -1.99
C LYS A 52 -8.43 -4.31 -2.91
N PRO A 53 -8.47 -2.97 -2.75
CA PRO A 53 -9.36 -2.13 -3.54
C PRO A 53 -8.94 -2.15 -5.01
N SER A 54 -9.90 -2.45 -5.88
CA SER A 54 -9.79 -2.34 -7.33
C SER A 54 -10.65 -1.19 -7.84
N ILE A 55 -10.38 -0.70 -9.05
CA ILE A 55 -11.19 0.39 -9.65
C ILE A 55 -12.62 -0.05 -9.96
N GLU A 56 -12.83 -1.33 -10.26
CA GLU A 56 -14.15 -1.89 -10.49
C GLU A 56 -15.02 -1.83 -9.23
N MET A 57 -14.39 -1.93 -8.05
CA MET A 57 -15.05 -1.72 -6.76
C MET A 57 -15.67 -0.33 -6.66
N LEU A 58 -14.96 0.69 -7.13
CA LEU A 58 -15.44 2.08 -7.13
C LEU A 58 -16.66 2.28 -8.04
N LYS A 59 -16.78 1.46 -9.10
CA LYS A 59 -17.88 1.53 -10.06
C LYS A 59 -19.14 0.80 -9.58
N LYS A 60 -19.02 -0.19 -8.70
CA LYS A 60 -20.11 -1.16 -8.41
C LYS A 60 -20.90 -0.93 -7.12
N ASP A 61 -20.30 -0.54 -5.98
CA ASP A 61 -21.03 -0.08 -4.77
C ASP A 61 -20.11 0.21 -3.56
N ILE A 62 -20.74 0.73 -2.48
CA ILE A 62 -20.22 1.15 -1.15
C ILE A 62 -18.81 0.63 -0.83
N ILE A 63 -17.83 1.54 -0.89
CA ILE A 63 -16.51 1.32 -0.31
C ILE A 63 -16.70 1.16 1.19
N MET A 64 -16.47 -0.04 1.71
CA MET A 64 -16.49 -0.25 3.15
C MET A 64 -15.50 0.72 3.82
N ARG A 65 -15.91 1.36 4.92
CA ARG A 65 -15.11 2.41 5.57
C ARG A 65 -13.70 1.94 5.98
N ASN A 66 -13.51 0.64 6.24
CA ASN A 66 -12.21 -0.01 6.52
C ASN A 66 -11.18 0.09 5.39
N ARG A 67 -11.59 0.27 4.14
CA ARG A 67 -10.66 0.24 2.99
C ARG A 67 -10.32 1.61 2.42
N THR A 68 -10.79 2.67 3.09
CA THR A 68 -10.46 4.06 2.72
C THR A 68 -8.95 4.28 2.68
N GLN A 69 -8.19 3.79 3.66
CA GLN A 69 -6.73 3.90 3.70
C GLN A 69 -6.04 3.27 2.48
N LEU A 70 -6.33 1.98 2.22
CA LEU A 70 -5.78 1.26 1.05
C LEU A 70 -6.17 1.96 -0.26
N LEU A 71 -7.39 2.47 -0.35
CA LEU A 71 -7.84 3.22 -1.52
C LEU A 71 -7.06 4.53 -1.69
N HIS A 72 -6.82 5.27 -0.61
CA HIS A 72 -6.04 6.52 -0.66
C HIS A 72 -4.61 6.27 -1.16
N ILE A 73 -3.92 5.26 -0.65
CA ILE A 73 -2.55 4.92 -1.06
C ILE A 73 -2.51 4.52 -2.53
N ARG A 74 -3.47 3.70 -2.96
CA ARG A 74 -3.65 3.32 -4.37
C ARG A 74 -3.81 4.53 -5.27
N ASN A 75 -4.74 5.41 -4.92
CA ASN A 75 -5.00 6.63 -5.67
C ASN A 75 -3.77 7.54 -5.68
N MET A 76 -2.99 7.57 -4.60
CA MET A 76 -1.78 8.35 -4.52
C MET A 76 -0.68 7.84 -5.47
N ALA A 77 -0.43 6.53 -5.50
CA ALA A 77 0.51 5.92 -6.45
C ALA A 77 0.09 6.18 -7.90
N HIS A 78 -1.20 5.99 -8.20
CA HIS A 78 -1.74 6.21 -9.54
C HIS A 78 -1.67 7.69 -9.96
N ARG A 79 -2.03 8.62 -9.06
CA ARG A 79 -1.95 10.07 -9.27
C ARG A 79 -0.52 10.49 -9.55
N ASN A 80 0.45 9.98 -8.80
CA ASN A 80 1.87 10.27 -9.03
C ASN A 80 2.33 9.74 -10.38
N ALA A 81 1.97 8.51 -10.73
CA ALA A 81 2.28 7.95 -12.04
C ALA A 81 1.73 8.79 -13.20
N LEU A 82 0.46 9.21 -13.12
CA LEU A 82 -0.16 10.09 -14.12
C LEU A 82 0.53 11.45 -14.18
N LEU A 83 0.79 12.07 -13.03
CA LEU A 83 1.42 13.39 -12.95
C LEU A 83 2.81 13.38 -13.59
N PHE A 84 3.68 12.44 -13.22
CA PHE A 84 5.03 12.40 -13.76
C PHE A 84 5.07 11.99 -15.22
N SER A 85 4.19 11.08 -15.67
CA SER A 85 4.08 10.74 -17.10
C SER A 85 3.68 11.97 -17.93
N TYR A 86 2.76 12.79 -17.40
CA TYR A 86 2.36 14.05 -18.01
C TYR A 86 3.48 15.10 -18.01
N LEU A 87 4.15 15.30 -16.87
CA LEU A 87 5.22 16.30 -16.74
C LEU A 87 6.39 16.00 -17.68
N PHE A 88 6.82 14.73 -17.74
CA PHE A 88 7.95 14.30 -18.57
C PHE A 88 7.69 14.38 -20.07
N GLN A 89 6.44 14.22 -20.52
CA GLN A 89 6.10 14.33 -21.93
C GLN A 89 5.73 15.76 -22.36
N ARG A 90 5.33 16.61 -21.41
CA ARG A 90 4.93 18.01 -21.68
C ARG A 90 6.09 18.99 -21.63
N LEU A 91 6.91 18.89 -20.59
CA LEU A 91 7.94 19.89 -20.30
C LEU A 91 9.17 19.65 -21.16
N PHE A 92 9.85 20.73 -21.51
CA PHE A 92 11.16 20.64 -22.14
C PHE A 92 12.23 20.36 -21.07
N ASP A 93 13.37 19.79 -21.48
CA ASP A 93 14.45 19.29 -20.63
C ASP A 93 14.85 20.20 -19.44
N PHE A 94 14.84 21.53 -19.62
CA PHE A 94 15.23 22.50 -18.58
C PHE A 94 14.10 22.88 -17.62
N GLU A 95 12.85 22.62 -17.99
CA GLU A 95 11.65 22.94 -17.20
C GLU A 95 11.17 21.73 -16.39
N GLU A 96 11.77 20.56 -16.62
CA GLU A 96 11.43 19.31 -15.96
C GLU A 96 11.63 19.33 -14.44
N PRO A 97 10.91 18.46 -13.71
CA PRO A 97 11.04 18.37 -12.26
C PRO A 97 12.45 17.94 -11.85
N GLY A 98 13.21 18.88 -11.27
CA GLY A 98 14.54 18.63 -10.73
C GLY A 98 14.58 17.81 -9.46
N LEU A 99 15.81 17.52 -9.01
CA LEU A 99 16.05 16.68 -7.83
C LEU A 99 15.22 17.15 -6.63
N THR A 100 15.27 18.45 -6.33
CA THR A 100 14.53 19.05 -5.21
C THR A 100 13.01 18.93 -5.40
N TYR A 101 12.51 19.04 -6.63
CA TYR A 101 11.08 18.87 -6.89
C TYR A 101 10.62 17.45 -6.59
N ILE A 102 11.37 16.44 -7.08
CA ILE A 102 11.01 15.03 -6.89
C ILE A 102 11.10 14.65 -5.41
N LEU A 103 12.14 15.11 -4.72
CA LEU A 103 12.30 14.91 -3.28
C LEU A 103 11.14 15.53 -2.50
N LEU A 104 10.93 16.84 -2.63
CA LEU A 104 9.84 17.54 -1.93
C LEU A 104 8.45 17.05 -2.31
N HIS A 105 8.25 16.53 -3.52
CA HIS A 105 7.01 15.86 -3.91
C HIS A 105 6.75 14.62 -3.04
N ASN A 106 7.77 13.79 -2.81
CA ASN A 106 7.63 12.60 -1.97
C ASN A 106 7.34 12.96 -0.50
N ALA A 107 7.99 13.99 0.06
CA ALA A 107 7.60 14.55 1.37
C ALA A 107 6.16 15.11 1.37
N ALA A 108 5.77 15.83 0.32
CA ALA A 108 4.43 16.40 0.20
C ALA A 108 3.35 15.32 0.22
N ASP A 109 3.61 14.18 -0.40
CA ASP A 109 2.69 13.04 -0.38
C ASP A 109 2.47 12.50 1.04
N ILE A 110 3.56 12.35 1.81
CA ILE A 110 3.51 11.84 3.19
C ILE A 110 2.85 12.84 4.13
N THR A 111 3.18 14.13 4.00
CA THR A 111 2.58 15.20 4.82
C THR A 111 1.10 15.39 4.53
N GLY A 112 0.67 15.28 3.26
CA GLY A 112 -0.73 15.37 2.86
C GLY A 112 -1.59 14.23 3.41
N GLY A 113 -1.04 13.03 3.55
CA GLY A 113 -1.69 11.84 4.12
C GLY A 113 -1.39 11.63 5.60
N ARG A 114 -1.64 12.63 6.46
CA ARG A 114 -1.28 12.58 7.89
C ARG A 114 -1.81 11.30 8.55
N SER A 115 -0.90 10.49 9.09
CA SER A 115 -1.14 9.19 9.75
C SER A 115 -1.52 8.01 8.85
N MET A 116 -1.73 8.19 7.54
CA MET A 116 -2.13 7.11 6.63
C MET A 116 -1.00 6.66 5.71
N ILE A 117 -0.16 7.58 5.24
CA ILE A 117 0.95 7.28 4.34
C ILE A 117 2.23 7.25 5.15
N ASN A 118 2.91 6.09 5.12
CA ASN A 118 4.20 5.90 5.80
C ASN A 118 5.39 6.28 4.92
N GLY A 119 5.26 6.09 3.60
CA GLY A 119 6.30 6.48 2.65
C GLY A 119 5.78 6.67 1.23
N SER A 120 6.53 7.44 0.44
CA SER A 120 6.30 7.68 -0.98
C SER A 120 7.65 7.69 -1.70
N GLY A 121 7.72 7.11 -2.89
CA GLY A 121 8.95 7.08 -3.67
C GLY A 121 8.70 6.97 -5.15
N ILE A 122 9.68 7.45 -5.91
CA ILE A 122 9.72 7.32 -7.36
C ILE A 122 11.02 6.62 -7.70
N TYR A 123 10.91 5.44 -8.30
CA TYR A 123 12.06 4.61 -8.61
C TYR A 123 12.22 4.50 -10.11
N PHE A 124 13.33 4.99 -10.64
CA PHE A 124 13.65 4.89 -12.05
C PHE A 124 14.32 3.55 -12.35
N ASP A 125 14.09 3.05 -13.56
CA ASP A 125 14.80 1.88 -14.05
C ASP A 125 16.28 2.18 -14.31
N GLN A 126 17.09 1.13 -14.41
CA GLN A 126 18.53 1.25 -14.54
C GLN A 126 18.93 1.98 -15.84
N ASP A 127 19.81 2.97 -15.70
CA ASP A 127 20.32 3.79 -16.82
C ASP A 127 19.19 4.47 -17.64
N LYS A 128 18.11 4.88 -16.98
CA LYS A 128 16.94 5.49 -17.63
C LYS A 128 16.70 6.97 -17.34
N TYR A 129 17.21 7.49 -16.24
CA TYR A 129 16.94 8.87 -15.85
C TYR A 129 18.01 9.84 -16.39
N TYR A 130 17.57 10.95 -17.01
CA TYR A 130 18.42 12.03 -17.49
C TYR A 130 18.43 13.19 -16.48
N PRO A 131 19.52 13.40 -15.71
CA PRO A 131 19.57 14.51 -14.75
C PRO A 131 19.90 15.84 -15.43
N HIS A 132 19.02 16.82 -15.29
CA HIS A 132 19.28 18.19 -15.77
C HIS A 132 19.99 19.08 -14.73
N TRP A 133 20.11 18.65 -13.46
CA TRP A 133 20.85 19.41 -12.42
C TRP A 133 22.37 19.22 -12.48
N TYR A 134 22.87 18.25 -13.25
CA TYR A 134 24.30 18.05 -13.45
C TYR A 134 24.76 18.68 -14.77
N LYS A 135 25.44 19.84 -14.68
CA LYS A 135 25.88 20.65 -15.85
C LYS A 135 26.71 19.88 -16.90
N ASN A 136 27.47 18.87 -16.49
CA ASN A 136 28.34 18.07 -17.38
C ASN A 136 27.71 16.74 -17.82
N PHE A 137 26.42 16.55 -17.58
CA PHE A 137 25.72 15.28 -17.75
C PHE A 137 24.54 15.39 -18.75
N PHE A 138 24.70 16.25 -19.76
CA PHE A 138 23.73 16.36 -20.84
C PHE A 138 23.76 15.09 -21.70
N ASN A 139 22.58 14.50 -21.96
CA ASN A 139 22.41 13.25 -22.72
C ASN A 139 23.09 11.99 -22.13
N LYS A 140 23.40 12.01 -20.83
CA LYS A 140 23.86 10.83 -20.10
C LYS A 140 22.81 10.42 -19.08
N THR A 141 22.69 9.13 -18.84
CA THR A 141 21.77 8.59 -17.84
C THR A 141 22.51 8.22 -16.56
N ILE A 142 21.88 8.44 -15.41
CA ILE A 142 22.41 7.96 -14.13
C ILE A 142 22.03 6.50 -13.93
N SER A 143 22.94 5.74 -13.31
CA SER A 143 22.80 4.29 -13.22
C SER A 143 21.58 3.89 -12.40
N LEU A 144 21.40 4.50 -11.24
CA LEU A 144 20.25 4.30 -10.37
C LEU A 144 19.81 5.65 -9.81
N PHE A 145 18.50 5.82 -9.71
CA PHE A 145 17.88 6.99 -9.13
C PHE A 145 16.52 6.59 -8.58
N GLY A 146 16.39 6.64 -7.26
CA GLY A 146 15.19 6.20 -6.55
C GLY A 146 14.93 7.07 -5.34
N PRO A 147 14.59 8.36 -5.50
CA PRO A 147 14.20 9.21 -4.39
C PRO A 147 13.04 8.59 -3.64
N TYR A 148 13.25 8.37 -2.35
CA TYR A 148 12.31 7.72 -1.45
C TYR A 148 12.23 8.52 -0.16
N ALA A 149 11.01 8.82 0.27
CA ALA A 149 10.72 9.47 1.53
C ALA A 149 9.92 8.53 2.43
N TRP A 150 10.19 8.57 3.73
CA TRP A 150 9.44 7.82 4.74
C TRP A 150 9.34 8.60 6.05
N ARG A 151 8.38 8.23 6.89
CA ARG A 151 8.28 8.72 8.27
C ARG A 151 9.37 8.07 9.11
N ALA A 152 10.34 8.87 9.52
CA ALA A 152 11.39 8.46 10.44
C ALA A 152 10.92 8.65 11.88
N ASP A 153 11.54 7.89 12.79
CA ASP A 153 11.31 8.05 14.21
C ASP A 153 12.17 9.18 14.78
N ASP A 154 11.58 9.99 15.65
CA ASP A 154 12.19 11.18 16.25
C ASP A 154 12.44 11.00 17.76
N PHE A 155 12.53 9.76 18.24
CA PHE A 155 12.82 9.44 19.64
C PHE A 155 14.06 10.15 20.21
N TYR A 156 15.08 10.38 19.39
CA TYR A 156 16.34 11.00 19.82
C TYR A 156 16.41 12.50 19.54
N ASP A 157 15.32 13.12 19.09
CA ASP A 157 15.30 14.57 18.87
C ASP A 157 15.26 15.31 20.22
N ALA A 158 16.07 16.35 20.35
CA ALA A 158 16.19 17.17 21.56
C ALA A 158 14.85 17.84 21.95
N PHE A 159 13.95 18.03 20.97
CA PHE A 159 12.62 18.61 21.18
C PHE A 159 11.56 17.57 21.58
N ASN A 160 11.82 16.28 21.40
CA ASN A 160 10.93 15.19 21.79
C ASN A 160 11.27 14.69 23.20
N TRP A 161 10.94 15.50 24.21
CA TRP A 161 11.24 15.18 25.62
C TRP A 161 10.60 13.89 26.12
N LYS A 162 9.48 13.47 25.50
CA LYS A 162 8.79 12.23 25.87
C LYS A 162 9.45 10.99 25.31
N HIS A 163 10.34 11.14 24.32
CA HIS A 163 10.89 10.02 23.57
C HIS A 163 9.73 9.10 23.10
N GLU A 164 8.65 9.71 22.62
CA GLU A 164 7.47 9.04 22.08
C GLU A 164 7.44 9.22 20.56
N TRP A 165 6.91 8.24 19.83
CA TRP A 165 6.86 8.32 18.37
C TRP A 165 5.88 9.41 17.94
N THR A 166 6.36 10.52 17.38
CA THR A 166 5.48 11.66 17.03
C THR A 166 4.92 11.59 15.62
N ASN A 167 5.51 10.75 14.75
CA ASN A 167 5.17 10.68 13.32
C ASN A 167 5.35 12.01 12.57
N GLN A 168 6.14 12.96 13.07
CA GLN A 168 6.29 14.29 12.45
C GLN A 168 7.51 14.42 11.54
N THR A 169 8.52 13.58 11.76
CA THR A 169 9.78 13.63 11.02
C THR A 169 9.69 12.81 9.74
N ILE A 170 10.13 13.41 8.64
CA ILE A 170 10.24 12.76 7.34
C ILE A 170 11.72 12.75 6.98
N GLN A 171 12.20 11.57 6.60
CA GLN A 171 13.53 11.38 6.07
C GLN A 171 13.42 11.04 4.58
N GLU A 172 14.33 11.59 3.80
CA GLU A 172 14.41 11.36 2.36
C GLU A 172 15.80 10.89 1.99
N GLU A 173 15.86 9.86 1.16
CA GLU A 173 17.11 9.30 0.65
C GLU A 173 16.93 8.87 -0.80
N ASP A 174 17.97 9.04 -1.60
CA ASP A 174 18.06 8.37 -2.88
C ASP A 174 18.43 6.90 -2.67
N SER A 175 17.45 6.03 -2.86
CA SER A 175 17.60 4.57 -2.77
C SER A 175 18.56 3.98 -3.80
N GLY A 176 18.97 4.74 -4.81
CA GLY A 176 19.98 4.36 -5.81
C GLY A 176 21.38 4.87 -5.48
N ALA A 177 21.52 5.74 -4.48
CA ALA A 177 22.79 6.33 -4.09
C ALA A 177 23.45 5.50 -2.98
N GLY A 178 24.67 5.01 -3.24
CA GLY A 178 25.52 4.34 -2.25
C GLY A 178 25.89 2.90 -2.60
N ARG A 179 26.88 2.38 -1.88
CA ARG A 179 27.57 1.12 -2.22
C ARG A 179 26.72 -0.14 -2.04
N ASN A 180 25.63 -0.06 -1.26
CA ASN A 180 24.76 -1.19 -0.91
C ASN A 180 23.28 -0.96 -1.28
N HIS A 181 23.00 0.06 -2.10
CA HIS A 181 21.65 0.53 -2.40
C HIS A 181 21.24 0.22 -3.85
N GLN A 182 21.30 -1.06 -4.22
CA GLN A 182 20.86 -1.52 -5.54
C GLN A 182 19.45 -2.10 -5.47
N TYR A 183 18.42 -1.27 -5.67
CA TYR A 183 17.02 -1.71 -5.65
C TYR A 183 16.60 -2.56 -6.85
N THR A 184 17.35 -2.54 -7.95
CA THR A 184 17.07 -3.33 -9.16
C THR A 184 17.52 -4.78 -9.05
N SER A 185 18.48 -5.08 -8.18
CA SER A 185 19.06 -6.41 -8.05
C SER A 185 18.06 -7.42 -7.52
N ARG A 186 17.95 -8.60 -8.15
CA ARG A 186 17.09 -9.70 -7.66
C ARG A 186 17.49 -10.18 -6.25
N TYR A 187 18.73 -9.94 -5.85
CA TYR A 187 19.23 -10.25 -4.51
C TYR A 187 18.77 -9.22 -3.46
N ASN A 188 18.25 -8.07 -3.89
CA ASN A 188 17.64 -7.13 -2.99
C ASN A 188 16.31 -7.69 -2.48
N ARG A 189 16.23 -7.87 -1.16
CA ARG A 189 15.11 -8.53 -0.48
C ARG A 189 13.80 -7.74 -0.58
N ARG A 190 13.87 -6.47 -0.98
CA ARG A 190 12.75 -5.51 -1.07
C ARG A 190 12.20 -5.33 -2.50
N ASN A 191 12.68 -6.09 -3.48
CA ASN A 191 12.52 -5.82 -4.92
C ASN A 191 11.14 -6.17 -5.52
N GLU A 192 10.17 -6.65 -4.74
CA GLU A 192 8.90 -7.12 -5.33
C GLU A 192 8.17 -6.00 -6.09
N TRP A 193 8.13 -4.77 -5.55
CA TRP A 193 7.49 -3.63 -6.21
C TRP A 193 8.12 -3.27 -7.57
N TYR A 194 9.44 -3.32 -7.69
CA TYR A 194 10.14 -2.97 -8.93
C TYR A 194 9.83 -4.00 -10.02
N SER A 195 9.91 -5.30 -9.68
CA SER A 195 9.64 -6.40 -10.61
C SER A 195 8.22 -6.45 -11.19
N LYS A 196 7.26 -5.69 -10.62
CA LYS A 196 5.88 -5.62 -11.14
C LYS A 196 5.79 -4.90 -12.48
N TRP A 197 6.61 -3.87 -12.70
CA TRP A 197 6.54 -3.01 -13.89
C TRP A 197 7.89 -2.81 -14.58
N LEU A 198 9.00 -3.03 -13.88
CA LEU A 198 10.36 -2.80 -14.33
C LEU A 198 11.22 -4.07 -14.20
N PRO A 199 12.22 -4.28 -15.08
CA PRO A 199 12.47 -3.49 -16.29
C PRO A 199 11.37 -3.71 -17.33
N ASP A 200 11.09 -2.70 -18.15
CA ASP A 200 10.08 -2.83 -19.18
C ASP A 200 10.57 -3.74 -20.31
N GLN A 201 10.02 -4.95 -20.38
CA GLN A 201 10.38 -5.96 -21.37
C GLN A 201 9.54 -5.87 -22.65
N THR A 202 8.64 -4.89 -22.79
CA THR A 202 7.84 -4.73 -24.00
C THR A 202 8.75 -4.49 -25.20
N ARG A 203 8.88 -5.51 -26.04
CA ARG A 203 10.03 -5.64 -26.95
C ARG A 203 9.88 -4.89 -28.27
N ASN A 204 8.69 -4.37 -28.62
CA ASN A 204 8.45 -3.63 -29.87
C ASN A 204 7.19 -2.76 -29.75
N ASP A 205 7.24 -1.53 -30.28
CA ASP A 205 6.17 -0.52 -30.32
C ASP A 205 4.90 -0.92 -31.12
N GLN A 206 4.87 -2.12 -31.70
CA GLN A 206 3.88 -2.48 -32.73
C GLN A 206 2.73 -3.37 -32.24
N GLY A 207 2.72 -3.84 -30.98
CA GLY A 207 1.74 -4.84 -30.54
C GLY A 207 0.79 -4.43 -29.43
N ARG A 208 1.22 -3.55 -28.51
CA ARG A 208 0.41 -3.03 -27.40
C ARG A 208 0.91 -1.63 -27.09
N GLY A 209 0.37 -0.63 -27.79
CA GLY A 209 0.63 0.76 -27.44
C GLY A 209 0.31 0.98 -25.96
N LYS A 210 1.17 1.71 -25.24
CA LYS A 210 0.84 2.19 -23.90
C LYS A 210 -0.45 3.03 -24.02
N PRO A 211 -1.35 3.02 -23.03
CA PRO A 211 -2.59 3.77 -23.14
C PRO A 211 -2.30 5.27 -23.23
N VAL A 212 -3.04 5.93 -24.10
CA VAL A 212 -3.03 7.38 -24.25
C VAL A 212 -4.12 7.96 -23.36
N HIS A 213 -3.74 8.91 -22.52
CA HIS A 213 -4.65 9.68 -21.68
C HIS A 213 -4.82 11.06 -22.31
N THR A 214 -6.07 11.50 -22.42
CA THR A 214 -6.40 12.85 -22.90
C THR A 214 -6.88 13.68 -21.72
N VAL A 215 -6.19 14.79 -21.43
CA VAL A 215 -6.59 15.75 -20.41
C VAL A 215 -6.95 17.08 -21.04
N GLN A 216 -8.07 17.64 -20.59
CA GLN A 216 -8.52 18.95 -21.00
C GLN A 216 -8.10 19.97 -19.95
N LEU A 217 -7.21 20.89 -20.32
CA LEU A 217 -6.63 21.87 -19.42
C LEU A 217 -7.06 23.29 -19.81
N LEU A 218 -7.54 24.03 -18.82
CA LEU A 218 -7.86 25.45 -18.93
C LEU A 218 -6.70 26.24 -18.32
N LEU A 219 -5.82 26.77 -19.17
CA LEU A 219 -4.66 27.54 -18.75
C LEU A 219 -5.03 29.02 -18.53
N ALA A 220 -4.36 29.67 -17.59
CA ALA A 220 -4.49 31.12 -17.41
C ALA A 220 -3.42 31.85 -18.23
N ASP A 221 -3.84 32.81 -19.07
CA ASP A 221 -2.91 33.66 -19.83
C ASP A 221 -2.33 34.79 -18.97
N ARG A 222 -3.07 35.21 -17.93
CA ARG A 222 -2.64 36.21 -16.93
C ARG A 222 -3.21 35.84 -15.57
N MET A 223 -2.65 36.44 -14.51
CA MET A 223 -3.20 36.32 -13.15
C MET A 223 -4.69 36.71 -13.16
N TYR A 224 -5.54 35.79 -12.69
CA TYR A 224 -7.01 35.90 -12.67
C TYR A 224 -7.74 35.93 -14.03
N LYS A 225 -7.06 35.68 -15.15
CA LYS A 225 -7.71 35.52 -16.47
C LYS A 225 -7.42 34.15 -17.06
N LEU A 226 -8.44 33.30 -17.01
CA LEU A 226 -8.44 32.00 -17.67
C LEU A 226 -8.63 32.18 -19.18
N ARG A 227 -8.06 31.27 -19.98
CA ARG A 227 -8.27 31.23 -21.42
C ARG A 227 -9.67 30.70 -21.73
N ASP A 228 -10.31 31.28 -22.74
CA ASP A 228 -11.69 30.92 -23.12
C ASP A 228 -11.79 29.53 -23.74
N VAL A 229 -10.72 29.06 -24.40
CA VAL A 229 -10.67 27.77 -25.08
C VAL A 229 -9.80 26.79 -24.28
N PRO A 230 -10.36 25.69 -23.77
CA PRO A 230 -9.58 24.63 -23.15
C PRO A 230 -8.71 23.93 -24.19
N GLN A 231 -7.49 23.57 -23.80
CA GLN A 231 -6.56 22.82 -24.64
C GLN A 231 -6.57 21.34 -24.25
N ASN A 232 -6.68 20.48 -25.26
CA ASN A 232 -6.57 19.04 -25.08
C ASN A 232 -5.09 18.65 -25.21
N PHE A 233 -4.60 17.91 -24.23
CA PHE A 233 -3.27 17.33 -24.24
C PHE A 233 -3.37 15.82 -24.15
N GLU A 234 -2.66 15.15 -25.05
CA GLU A 234 -2.57 13.70 -25.10
C GLU A 234 -1.19 13.29 -24.62
N PHE A 235 -1.13 12.33 -23.71
CA PHE A 235 0.13 11.78 -23.19
C PHE A 235 -0.04 10.30 -22.87
N TYR A 236 1.05 9.56 -22.91
CA TYR A 236 1.07 8.14 -22.55
C TYR A 236 1.17 8.00 -21.04
N GLY A 237 0.43 7.07 -20.44
CA GLY A 237 0.37 6.95 -18.99
C GLY A 237 0.26 5.51 -18.51
N PRO A 238 0.01 5.31 -17.20
CA PRO A 238 -0.25 3.99 -16.64
C PRO A 238 -1.47 3.32 -17.30
N PRO A 239 -1.56 1.97 -17.22
CA PRO A 239 -2.67 1.18 -17.72
C PRO A 239 -4.05 1.74 -17.37
N HIS A 240 -5.02 1.54 -18.23
CA HIS A 240 -6.40 1.92 -17.96
C HIS A 240 -6.98 1.03 -16.84
N PRO A 241 -7.91 1.55 -16.03
CA PRO A 241 -8.78 0.78 -15.13
C PRO A 241 -9.31 -0.56 -15.64
N GLU A 242 -9.56 -0.66 -16.94
CA GLU A 242 -10.19 -1.83 -17.59
C GLU A 242 -9.16 -2.81 -18.14
N ASP A 243 -7.88 -2.45 -18.12
CA ASP A 243 -6.81 -3.37 -18.52
C ASP A 243 -6.73 -4.52 -17.50
N PRO A 244 -6.42 -5.77 -17.93
CA PRO A 244 -6.39 -6.93 -17.03
C PRO A 244 -5.45 -6.79 -15.82
N GLN A 245 -4.39 -6.00 -15.97
CA GLN A 245 -3.43 -5.71 -14.88
C GLN A 245 -3.92 -4.57 -13.98
N GLY A 246 -4.82 -3.73 -14.47
CA GLY A 246 -5.22 -2.48 -13.84
C GLY A 246 -4.10 -1.42 -13.80
N PRO A 247 -4.44 -0.18 -13.42
CA PRO A 247 -3.52 0.93 -13.34
C PRO A 247 -2.45 0.77 -12.26
N THR A 248 -2.68 -0.11 -11.29
CA THR A 248 -1.91 -0.16 -10.05
C THR A 248 -1.89 -1.58 -9.51
N LEU A 249 -0.72 -2.04 -9.12
CA LEU A 249 -0.49 -3.37 -8.57
C LEU A 249 -0.12 -3.27 -7.09
N TRP A 250 -0.55 -4.25 -6.31
CA TRP A 250 -0.20 -4.39 -4.91
C TRP A 250 1.01 -5.30 -4.73
N THR A 251 1.88 -4.98 -3.78
CA THR A 251 2.89 -5.93 -3.31
C THR A 251 2.30 -6.83 -2.23
N ARG A 252 2.96 -7.97 -1.98
CA ARG A 252 2.84 -8.62 -0.67
C ARG A 252 3.34 -7.69 0.44
N PRO A 253 2.82 -7.80 1.67
CA PRO A 253 3.40 -7.05 2.78
C PRO A 253 4.83 -7.53 3.04
N TYR A 254 5.75 -6.60 3.25
CA TYR A 254 7.16 -6.92 3.50
C TYR A 254 7.74 -5.98 4.56
N PHE A 255 8.86 -6.40 5.16
CA PHE A 255 9.58 -5.59 6.13
C PHE A 255 10.58 -4.64 5.45
N ASP A 256 10.46 -3.34 5.70
CA ASP A 256 11.34 -2.32 5.12
C ASP A 256 12.61 -2.11 5.97
N CYS A 257 13.57 -3.01 5.75
CA CYS A 257 14.83 -3.08 6.48
C CYS A 257 15.76 -1.88 6.21
N GLY A 258 16.18 -1.19 7.27
CA GLY A 258 17.19 -0.11 7.23
C GLY A 258 16.65 1.26 6.81
N ARG A 259 15.33 1.45 6.85
CA ARG A 259 14.65 2.71 6.50
C ARG A 259 13.55 3.00 7.50
N SER A 260 12.31 2.58 7.20
CA SER A 260 11.18 2.74 8.11
C SER A 260 11.12 1.66 9.20
N ASP A 261 11.88 0.56 9.04
CA ASP A 261 11.98 -0.59 9.97
C ASP A 261 10.60 -1.12 10.41
N LYS A 262 9.64 -1.07 9.49
CA LYS A 262 8.24 -1.46 9.70
C LYS A 262 7.79 -2.45 8.63
N TRP A 263 6.77 -3.22 8.99
CA TRP A 263 6.02 -4.01 8.03
C TRP A 263 5.14 -3.07 7.20
N ILE A 264 5.28 -3.12 5.89
CA ILE A 264 4.58 -2.21 4.98
C ILE A 264 3.92 -2.98 3.85
N ILE A 265 2.83 -2.41 3.33
CA ILE A 265 2.24 -2.80 2.05
C ILE A 265 2.37 -1.63 1.08
N SER A 266 2.70 -1.96 -0.17
CA SER A 266 3.00 -0.98 -1.20
C SER A 266 2.03 -1.09 -2.36
N SER A 267 1.63 0.07 -2.86
CA SER A 267 0.90 0.23 -4.10
C SER A 267 1.85 0.77 -5.18
N VAL A 268 1.84 0.17 -6.36
CA VAL A 268 2.83 0.44 -7.42
C VAL A 268 2.14 0.77 -8.74
N SER A 269 2.48 1.92 -9.32
CA SER A 269 1.97 2.37 -10.62
C SER A 269 3.14 2.77 -11.53
N PRO A 270 3.12 2.41 -12.83
CA PRO A 270 4.22 2.72 -13.75
C PRO A 270 4.12 4.17 -14.25
N ILE A 271 5.28 4.82 -14.40
CA ILE A 271 5.45 6.11 -15.07
C ILE A 271 5.95 5.83 -16.48
N VAL A 272 5.26 6.39 -17.47
CA VAL A 272 5.54 6.16 -18.89
C VAL A 272 6.12 7.41 -19.50
N ASP A 273 7.16 7.21 -20.31
CA ASP A 273 7.83 8.28 -21.02
C ASP A 273 8.45 7.79 -22.34
N ILE A 274 8.81 8.75 -23.20
CA ILE A 274 9.55 8.53 -24.43
C ILE A 274 11.02 8.24 -24.09
N TYR A 275 11.51 7.07 -24.48
CA TYR A 275 12.90 6.71 -24.30
C TYR A 275 13.52 6.12 -25.57
N PRO A 276 14.74 6.54 -25.97
CA PRO A 276 15.55 7.63 -25.40
C PRO A 276 15.03 9.02 -25.81
N ARG A 277 15.12 10.03 -24.93
CA ARG A 277 14.52 11.35 -25.15
C ARG A 277 15.36 12.24 -26.09
N HIS A 278 16.64 12.43 -25.80
CA HIS A 278 17.52 13.36 -26.54
C HIS A 278 18.21 12.70 -27.75
N THR A 279 17.45 11.95 -28.54
CA THR A 279 17.91 11.38 -29.82
C THR A 279 17.24 12.11 -30.99
N GLU A 280 18.01 12.40 -32.03
CA GLU A 280 17.46 12.93 -33.29
C GLU A 280 16.74 11.84 -34.10
N TYR A 281 17.04 10.58 -33.80
CA TYR A 281 16.47 9.42 -34.48
C TYR A 281 15.10 9.07 -33.90
N ARG A 282 14.04 9.74 -34.40
CA ARG A 282 12.64 9.51 -33.97
C ARG A 282 12.18 8.06 -34.07
N HIS A 283 12.72 7.27 -34.99
CA HIS A 283 12.40 5.85 -35.16
C HIS A 283 12.97 4.95 -34.04
N LEU A 284 13.88 5.48 -33.20
CA LEU A 284 14.39 4.78 -32.02
C LEU A 284 13.61 5.15 -30.74
N GLN A 285 12.81 6.21 -30.79
CA GLN A 285 12.00 6.68 -29.67
C GLN A 285 10.81 5.74 -29.47
N SER A 286 10.68 5.20 -28.27
CA SER A 286 9.67 4.21 -27.90
C SER A 286 9.06 4.59 -26.56
N MET A 287 7.77 4.31 -26.39
CA MET A 287 7.07 4.54 -25.12
C MET A 287 7.38 3.41 -24.15
N ARG A 288 8.05 3.71 -23.04
CA ARG A 288 8.49 2.71 -22.06
C ARG A 288 8.08 3.10 -20.65
N ASN A 289 7.87 2.10 -19.80
CA ASN A 289 7.81 2.32 -18.36
C ASN A 289 9.23 2.71 -17.89
N LEU A 290 9.42 3.99 -17.61
CA LEU A 290 10.71 4.54 -17.22
C LEU A 290 10.96 4.40 -15.71
N ALA A 291 9.88 4.54 -14.95
CA ALA A 291 9.92 4.56 -13.49
C ALA A 291 8.64 3.96 -12.91
N VAL A 292 8.64 3.77 -11.60
CA VAL A 292 7.46 3.38 -10.83
C VAL A 292 7.24 4.35 -9.69
N ALA A 293 6.00 4.79 -9.53
CA ALA A 293 5.54 5.49 -8.35
C ALA A 293 5.09 4.45 -7.32
N VAL A 294 5.66 4.51 -6.13
CA VAL A 294 5.39 3.58 -5.03
C VAL A 294 4.93 4.37 -3.82
N THR A 295 3.81 3.96 -3.23
CA THR A 295 3.30 4.53 -1.98
C THR A 295 3.07 3.42 -0.97
N HIS A 296 3.37 3.70 0.29
CA HIS A 296 3.41 2.72 1.37
C HIS A 296 2.53 3.12 2.54
N ILE A 297 1.94 2.12 3.19
CA ILE A 297 1.34 2.24 4.52
C ILE A 297 1.93 1.17 5.43
N ASP A 298 1.93 1.48 6.72
CA ASP A 298 2.20 0.50 7.77
C ASP A 298 1.14 -0.61 7.73
N PHE A 299 1.59 -1.85 7.63
CA PHE A 299 0.73 -3.02 7.62
C PHE A 299 -0.12 -3.11 8.91
N LEU A 300 0.39 -2.61 10.04
CA LEU A 300 -0.35 -2.59 11.30
C LEU A 300 -1.57 -1.67 11.27
N MET A 301 -1.62 -0.71 10.35
CA MET A 301 -2.79 0.16 10.18
C MET A 301 -3.87 -0.49 9.33
N THR A 302 -3.55 -1.58 8.62
CA THR A 302 -4.54 -2.27 7.80
C THR A 302 -5.48 -3.11 8.65
N ASP A 303 -6.78 -2.94 8.45
CA ASP A 303 -7.79 -3.72 9.16
C ASP A 303 -7.77 -5.19 8.70
N ILE A 304 -7.93 -6.11 9.65
CA ILE A 304 -8.15 -7.54 9.39
C ILE A 304 -9.65 -7.87 9.42
N ASN A 305 -10.06 -8.92 8.70
CA ASN A 305 -11.41 -9.46 8.80
C ASN A 305 -11.37 -10.85 9.44
N GLN A 306 -11.86 -10.97 10.67
CA GLN A 306 -11.88 -12.24 11.40
C GLN A 306 -13.12 -13.08 11.09
N CYS A 307 -14.17 -12.47 10.55
CA CYS A 307 -15.43 -13.12 10.30
C CYS A 307 -15.35 -14.06 9.10
N ILE A 308 -15.98 -15.23 9.22
CA ILE A 308 -16.30 -16.07 8.06
C ILE A 308 -17.36 -15.35 7.23
N GLU A 309 -17.20 -15.33 5.91
CA GLU A 309 -18.25 -14.88 5.00
C GLU A 309 -19.40 -15.91 4.96
N VAL A 310 -20.17 -15.99 6.04
CA VAL A 310 -21.35 -16.85 6.11
C VAL A 310 -22.44 -16.23 5.22
N GLY A 311 -22.65 -16.85 4.05
CA GLY A 311 -23.70 -16.45 3.10
C GLY A 311 -23.21 -15.91 1.77
N GLN A 312 -21.90 -15.73 1.57
CA GLN A 312 -21.35 -15.72 0.22
C GLN A 312 -21.01 -17.15 -0.14
N THR A 313 -22.03 -17.91 -0.57
CA THR A 313 -21.73 -18.87 -1.63
C THR A 313 -20.99 -18.07 -2.68
N SER A 314 -19.80 -18.49 -3.03
CA SER A 314 -18.95 -18.03 -4.12
C SER A 314 -19.62 -18.15 -5.52
N ALA A 315 -20.96 -18.11 -5.54
CA ALA A 315 -21.89 -18.38 -6.62
C ALA A 315 -23.07 -17.39 -6.71
N GLN A 316 -23.27 -16.44 -5.78
CA GLN A 316 -24.44 -15.51 -5.83
C GLN A 316 -24.12 -14.02 -5.90
N THR A 317 -22.85 -13.63 -5.83
CA THR A 317 -22.42 -12.29 -6.26
C THR A 317 -21.50 -12.45 -7.47
N ASN A 318 -21.84 -11.83 -8.59
CA ASN A 318 -20.91 -11.62 -9.73
C ASN A 318 -19.84 -10.58 -9.36
N ASP A 319 -19.44 -10.55 -8.09
CA ASP A 319 -18.46 -9.64 -7.54
C ASP A 319 -17.11 -10.38 -7.51
N PRO A 320 -16.12 -9.95 -8.32
CA PRO A 320 -14.79 -10.57 -8.34
C PRO A 320 -14.08 -10.58 -6.97
N GLN A 321 -14.61 -9.88 -5.97
CA GLN A 321 -14.02 -9.79 -4.62
C GLN A 321 -14.44 -10.90 -3.66
N SER A 322 -15.59 -11.58 -3.85
CA SER A 322 -16.00 -12.77 -3.05
C SER A 322 -15.08 -13.98 -3.23
N LYS A 323 -14.08 -13.86 -4.13
CA LYS A 323 -13.07 -14.88 -4.43
C LYS A 323 -11.70 -14.58 -3.84
N GLN A 324 -11.48 -13.42 -3.19
CA GLN A 324 -10.19 -13.15 -2.56
C GLN A 324 -10.04 -13.95 -1.26
N PRO A 325 -9.00 -14.78 -1.13
CA PRO A 325 -8.79 -15.56 0.08
C PRO A 325 -8.50 -14.65 1.27
N ASN A 326 -9.29 -14.78 2.34
CA ASN A 326 -9.05 -14.12 3.61
C ASN A 326 -8.31 -15.09 4.56
N LEU A 327 -7.06 -14.78 4.89
CA LEU A 327 -6.26 -15.62 5.80
C LEU A 327 -6.86 -15.69 7.22
N PHE A 328 -7.58 -14.65 7.66
CA PHE A 328 -8.05 -14.50 9.03
C PHE A 328 -9.51 -14.91 9.23
N ALA A 329 -10.20 -15.37 8.17
CA ALA A 329 -11.58 -15.82 8.28
C ALA A 329 -11.71 -16.99 9.26
N GLY A 330 -12.68 -16.91 10.18
CA GLY A 330 -12.96 -17.95 11.18
C GLY A 330 -12.05 -17.92 12.40
N THR A 331 -11.31 -16.83 12.58
CA THR A 331 -10.58 -16.58 13.83
C THR A 331 -11.45 -15.91 14.89
N ASP A 332 -12.65 -15.46 14.52
CA ASP A 332 -13.61 -14.86 15.45
C ASP A 332 -14.06 -15.84 16.54
N LYS A 333 -14.37 -15.30 17.71
CA LYS A 333 -14.87 -16.04 18.88
C LYS A 333 -16.37 -15.85 19.11
N CYS A 334 -17.14 -15.52 18.06
CA CYS A 334 -18.58 -15.37 18.19
C CYS A 334 -19.25 -16.70 18.59
N LYS A 335 -20.29 -16.63 19.42
CA LYS A 335 -21.09 -17.78 19.84
C LYS A 335 -22.02 -18.26 18.73
N PRO A 336 -22.46 -19.53 18.72
CA PRO A 336 -23.39 -20.04 17.70
C PRO A 336 -24.72 -19.28 17.59
N THR A 337 -25.19 -18.65 18.67
CA THR A 337 -26.40 -17.81 18.69
C THR A 337 -26.20 -16.42 18.08
N THR A 338 -24.96 -16.09 17.70
CA THR A 338 -24.55 -14.79 17.17
C THR A 338 -23.99 -14.91 15.74
N ARG A 339 -23.89 -13.78 15.05
CA ARG A 339 -23.33 -13.61 13.70
C ARG A 339 -22.22 -12.58 13.77
N CYS A 340 -21.07 -12.89 13.18
CA CYS A 340 -19.92 -12.00 13.13
C CYS A 340 -20.11 -10.89 12.07
N GLU A 341 -19.76 -9.66 12.43
CA GLU A 341 -19.63 -8.52 11.54
C GLU A 341 -18.28 -7.81 11.78
N PRO A 342 -17.47 -7.52 10.75
CA PRO A 342 -16.18 -6.87 10.93
C PRO A 342 -16.34 -5.40 11.36
N LEU A 343 -15.45 -4.94 12.25
CA LEU A 343 -15.30 -3.54 12.61
C LEU A 343 -14.22 -2.87 11.76
N PHE A 344 -14.31 -1.56 11.63
CA PHE A 344 -13.43 -0.75 10.77
C PHE A 344 -12.57 0.21 11.60
N GLY A 345 -11.35 0.48 11.14
CA GLY A 345 -10.39 1.36 11.82
C GLY A 345 -9.77 0.75 13.08
N PHE A 346 -9.76 -0.58 13.18
CA PHE A 346 -9.22 -1.31 14.33
C PHE A 346 -7.73 -1.64 14.15
N GLY A 347 -7.23 -1.58 12.92
CA GLY A 347 -5.88 -1.96 12.51
C GLY A 347 -5.66 -3.47 12.56
N PHE A 348 -4.39 -3.87 12.54
CA PHE A 348 -3.97 -5.25 12.67
C PHE A 348 -4.02 -5.69 14.14
N ARG A 349 -5.24 -5.89 14.65
CA ARG A 349 -5.50 -6.28 16.04
C ARG A 349 -6.66 -7.24 16.13
N ARG A 350 -6.57 -8.16 17.09
CA ARG A 350 -7.66 -9.10 17.44
C ARG A 350 -8.84 -8.38 18.07
N GLY A 351 -10.03 -8.88 17.78
CA GLY A 351 -11.28 -8.31 18.27
C GLY A 351 -11.84 -7.19 17.39
N GLY A 352 -11.32 -7.05 16.16
CA GLY A 352 -11.81 -6.15 15.13
C GLY A 352 -13.14 -6.59 14.50
N TYR A 353 -14.06 -7.12 15.31
CA TYR A 353 -15.37 -7.60 14.91
C TYR A 353 -16.39 -7.36 16.01
N GLN A 354 -17.66 -7.48 15.69
CA GLN A 354 -18.76 -7.51 16.64
C GLN A 354 -19.67 -8.71 16.35
N CYS A 355 -20.21 -9.32 17.40
CA CYS A 355 -21.15 -10.42 17.29
C CYS A 355 -22.57 -9.88 17.49
N LEU A 356 -23.36 -9.92 16.43
CA LEU A 356 -24.77 -9.57 16.41
C LEU A 356 -25.62 -10.79 16.77
N CYS A 357 -26.73 -10.64 17.48
CA CYS A 357 -27.67 -11.76 17.63
C CYS A 357 -28.25 -12.19 16.28
N GLN A 358 -28.34 -13.50 16.05
CA GLN A 358 -29.00 -14.03 14.86
C GLN A 358 -30.52 -13.76 14.88
N PRO A 359 -31.19 -13.71 13.71
CA PRO A 359 -32.64 -13.62 13.67
C PRO A 359 -33.31 -14.71 14.52
N GLY A 360 -34.28 -14.33 15.36
CA GLY A 360 -34.91 -15.23 16.33
C GLY A 360 -34.24 -15.24 17.72
N PHE A 361 -33.16 -14.48 17.89
CA PHE A 361 -32.53 -14.23 19.18
C PHE A 361 -32.48 -12.73 19.49
N ARG A 362 -32.52 -12.38 20.78
CA ARG A 362 -32.39 -11.02 21.30
C ARG A 362 -31.23 -10.93 22.29
N TYR A 363 -30.72 -9.72 22.47
CA TYR A 363 -29.70 -9.44 23.48
C TYR A 363 -30.29 -9.62 24.90
N PRO A 364 -29.49 -10.09 25.86
CA PRO A 364 -29.88 -10.09 27.27
C PRO A 364 -30.21 -8.67 27.78
N PRO A 365 -31.08 -8.52 28.78
CA PRO A 365 -31.51 -7.20 29.28
C PRO A 365 -30.37 -6.32 29.82
N TYR A 366 -29.26 -6.94 30.23
CA TYR A 366 -28.08 -6.28 30.78
C TYR A 366 -27.04 -5.88 29.71
N GLN A 367 -27.26 -6.27 28.46
CA GLN A 367 -26.31 -6.04 27.36
C GLN A 367 -26.82 -4.94 26.43
N ASP A 368 -26.10 -3.82 26.39
CA ASP A 368 -26.38 -2.73 25.46
C ASP A 368 -25.70 -2.96 24.11
N GLY A 369 -26.47 -3.52 23.18
CA GLY A 369 -26.08 -3.67 21.79
C GLY A 369 -25.12 -4.84 21.51
N PRO A 370 -24.46 -4.85 20.34
CA PRO A 370 -23.66 -5.97 19.87
C PRO A 370 -22.49 -6.31 20.80
N PHE A 371 -22.21 -7.60 20.97
CA PHE A 371 -21.04 -8.03 21.72
C PHE A 371 -19.77 -7.66 20.94
N LYS A 372 -18.87 -6.90 21.55
CA LYS A 372 -17.65 -6.42 20.88
C LYS A 372 -16.55 -7.48 20.96
N GLY A 373 -15.93 -7.79 19.83
CA GLY A 373 -14.87 -8.78 19.72
C GLY A 373 -13.69 -8.48 20.63
N TYR A 374 -13.28 -7.22 20.77
CA TYR A 374 -12.19 -6.84 21.68
C TYR A 374 -12.47 -7.12 23.16
N VAL A 375 -13.75 -7.22 23.56
CA VAL A 375 -14.14 -7.62 24.92
C VAL A 375 -14.11 -9.14 25.02
N ILE A 376 -14.63 -9.84 24.01
CA ILE A 376 -14.64 -11.30 23.94
C ILE A 376 -13.21 -11.86 23.99
N GLU A 377 -12.29 -11.31 23.21
CA GLU A 377 -10.89 -11.74 23.12
C GLU A 377 -10.08 -11.45 24.40
N LYS A 378 -10.62 -10.62 25.30
CA LYS A 378 -10.04 -10.32 26.61
C LYS A 378 -10.74 -11.05 27.76
N ALA A 379 -11.83 -11.75 27.49
CA ALA A 379 -12.62 -12.41 28.51
C ALA A 379 -11.87 -13.64 29.05
N THR A 380 -12.04 -13.91 30.33
CA THR A 380 -11.62 -15.19 30.92
C THR A 380 -12.48 -16.34 30.39
N LYS A 381 -12.03 -17.58 30.59
CA LYS A 381 -12.78 -18.77 30.16
C LYS A 381 -14.17 -18.84 30.80
N GLU A 382 -14.26 -18.49 32.08
CA GLU A 382 -15.52 -18.50 32.83
C GLU A 382 -16.48 -17.42 32.31
N GLU A 383 -15.98 -16.20 32.08
CA GLU A 383 -16.78 -15.13 31.48
C GLU A 383 -17.25 -15.48 30.07
N TYR A 384 -16.37 -16.05 29.24
CA TYR A 384 -16.75 -16.46 27.89
C TYR A 384 -17.80 -17.57 27.88
N GLN A 385 -17.74 -18.52 28.81
CA GLN A 385 -18.71 -19.61 28.88
C GLN A 385 -20.09 -19.17 29.38
N ASN A 386 -20.13 -18.21 30.31
CA ASN A 386 -21.37 -17.76 30.95
C ASN A 386 -22.04 -16.58 30.23
N ASN A 387 -21.27 -15.79 29.46
CA ASN A 387 -21.76 -14.58 28.78
C ASN A 387 -21.64 -14.69 27.25
N PHE A 388 -22.02 -13.61 26.55
CA PHE A 388 -21.97 -13.45 25.09
C PHE A 388 -22.95 -14.32 24.28
N ASP A 389 -23.85 -15.03 24.95
CA ASP A 389 -24.95 -15.76 24.31
C ASP A 389 -26.18 -14.87 24.14
N CYS A 390 -26.94 -15.11 23.07
CA CYS A 390 -28.21 -14.44 22.83
C CYS A 390 -29.38 -15.30 23.34
N ILE A 391 -30.42 -14.64 23.82
CA ILE A 391 -31.62 -15.29 24.35
C ILE A 391 -32.59 -15.50 23.19
N LYS A 392 -33.20 -16.69 23.08
CA LYS A 392 -34.22 -16.96 22.07
C LYS A 392 -35.44 -16.04 22.30
N VAL A 393 -35.98 -15.49 21.21
CA VAL A 393 -37.27 -14.78 21.26
C VAL A 393 -38.37 -15.83 21.32
N GLU A 394 -39.13 -15.84 22.42
CA GLU A 394 -40.31 -16.69 22.60
C GLU A 394 -41.50 -16.24 21.75
#